data_AF-A0A7C9FYS9-F1
#
_entry.id   AF-A0A7C9FYS9-F1
#
_cell.length_a   1.000
_cell.length_b   1.000
_cell.length_c   1.000
_cell.angle_alpha   90.00
_cell.angle_beta   90.00
_cell.angle_gamma   90.00
#
_symmetry.space_group_name_H-M   'P 1'
#
loop_
_entity.id
_entity.type
_entity.pdbx_description
1 polymer ?
#
loop_
_entity_poly.entity_id
_entity_poly.type
_entity_poly.pdbx_seq_one_letter_code
_entity_poly.pdbx_strand_id
1 'polypeptide(L)'
;MNKLFSITLLPIVALLFAIQPEADTLSNKVPTPAADPATVYFYRGKQFGSALQNFVLKADGKEICRLSVKRYVIYKGQPGKVAFSAVEGGLAIPKKEMLELELEAGKSYYVQCDVKSGLVTTRMEMTEVTESTAKKKMEGLEADNCMSKAQ
;
A
#
# COMPACT_ATOMS: atom_id res chain seq x y z
N MET A 1 29.13 -16.80 73.07
CA MET A 1 29.52 -16.80 71.64
C MET A 1 28.36 -16.25 70.85
N ASN A 2 28.60 -15.16 70.11
CA ASN A 2 27.95 -14.62 68.90
C ASN A 2 26.54 -15.10 68.51
N LYS A 3 25.60 -14.30 67.99
CA LYS A 3 25.46 -12.89 67.59
C LYS A 3 23.98 -12.75 67.15
N LEU A 4 23.41 -11.56 67.34
CA LEU A 4 22.43 -10.82 66.52
C LEU A 4 21.61 -11.57 65.45
N PHE A 5 20.28 -11.34 65.42
CA PHE A 5 19.47 -10.89 64.25
C PHE A 5 18.08 -10.48 64.77
N SER A 6 17.84 -9.19 65.02
CA SER A 6 17.29 -8.17 64.11
C SER A 6 15.78 -8.25 63.93
N ILE A 7 15.12 -7.26 64.55
CA ILE A 7 13.70 -6.89 64.52
C ILE A 7 13.33 -6.37 63.12
N THR A 8 12.16 -6.73 62.59
CA THR A 8 11.31 -5.77 61.87
C THR A 8 9.82 -6.13 61.99
N LEU A 9 9.10 -5.22 62.64
CA LEU A 9 7.65 -5.14 62.79
C LEU A 9 7.06 -4.62 61.47
N LEU A 10 6.18 -5.37 60.81
CA LEU A 10 5.43 -4.87 59.64
C LEU A 10 4.21 -4.07 60.09
N PRO A 11 3.99 -2.83 59.60
CA PRO A 11 2.75 -2.11 59.81
C PRO A 11 1.70 -2.56 58.77
N ILE A 12 0.53 -2.98 59.26
CA ILE A 12 -0.67 -3.21 58.47
C ILE A 12 -1.20 -1.85 58.02
N VAL A 13 -0.92 -1.46 56.77
CA VAL A 13 -1.51 -0.29 56.13
C VAL A 13 -2.87 -0.70 55.58
N ALA A 14 -3.93 -0.22 56.24
CA ALA A 14 -5.30 -0.29 55.75
C ALA A 14 -5.44 0.62 54.53
N LEU A 15 -5.61 0.02 53.35
CA LEU A 15 -5.89 0.75 52.11
C LEU A 15 -7.41 0.77 51.91
N LEU A 16 -8.06 1.87 52.31
CA LEU A 16 -9.41 2.21 51.90
C LEU A 16 -9.40 2.50 50.39
N PHE A 17 -9.89 1.55 49.60
CA PHE A 17 -10.17 1.78 48.18
C PHE A 17 -11.47 2.61 48.08
N ALA A 18 -11.33 3.91 47.84
CA ALA A 18 -12.42 4.76 47.43
C ALA A 18 -12.83 4.37 46.01
N ILE A 19 -14.05 3.82 45.87
CA ILE A 19 -14.67 3.57 44.57
C ILE A 19 -15.05 4.93 43.99
N GLN A 20 -14.35 5.39 42.96
CA GLN A 20 -14.78 6.54 42.17
C GLN A 20 -15.63 6.04 41.00
N PRO A 21 -16.83 6.59 40.76
CA PRO A 21 -17.58 6.29 39.54
C PRO A 21 -16.87 6.95 38.35
N GLU A 22 -16.31 6.13 37.48
CA GLU A 22 -15.82 6.55 36.18
C GLU A 22 -17.04 6.92 35.33
N ALA A 23 -17.25 8.22 35.11
CA ALA A 23 -18.26 8.68 34.17
C ALA A 23 -17.80 8.23 32.77
N ASP A 24 -18.46 7.20 32.23
CA ASP A 24 -18.35 6.79 30.84
C ASP A 24 -18.76 7.98 29.95
N THR A 25 -17.76 8.74 29.52
CA THR A 25 -17.93 9.72 28.45
C THR A 25 -18.22 8.94 27.19
N LEU A 26 -19.51 8.84 26.83
CA LEU A 26 -19.95 8.44 25.51
C LEU A 26 -19.31 9.41 24.50
N SER A 27 -18.17 8.97 23.95
CA SER A 27 -17.50 9.64 22.86
C SER A 27 -18.43 9.60 21.66
N ASN A 28 -19.21 10.66 21.49
CA ASN A 28 -19.93 10.96 20.26
C ASN A 28 -18.90 11.25 19.17
N LYS A 29 -18.18 10.22 18.71
CA LYS A 29 -17.39 10.26 17.51
C LYS A 29 -18.38 10.25 16.36
N VAL A 30 -18.84 11.44 15.99
CA VAL A 30 -19.54 11.68 14.72
C VAL A 30 -18.74 10.93 13.66
N PRO A 31 -19.32 9.93 12.96
CA PRO A 31 -18.58 9.21 11.94
C PRO A 31 -18.15 10.22 10.89
N THR A 32 -16.84 10.47 10.82
CA THR A 32 -16.25 11.25 9.74
C THR A 32 -16.65 10.57 8.43
N PRO A 33 -17.21 11.29 7.45
CA PRO A 33 -17.51 10.73 6.14
C PRO A 33 -16.29 9.97 5.62
N ALA A 34 -16.50 8.73 5.15
CA ALA A 34 -15.43 7.97 4.52
C ALA A 34 -14.88 8.81 3.35
N ALA A 35 -13.57 9.07 3.37
CA ALA A 35 -12.95 9.84 2.31
C ALA A 35 -13.10 9.10 0.98
N ASP A 36 -13.30 9.87 -0.10
CA ASP A 36 -13.37 9.29 -1.44
C ASP A 36 -12.03 8.62 -1.78
N PRO A 37 -12.04 7.37 -2.28
CA PRO A 37 -10.81 6.68 -2.62
C PRO A 37 -10.09 7.40 -3.78
N ALA A 38 -8.77 7.46 -3.68
CA ALA A 38 -7.93 7.85 -4.79
C ALA A 38 -7.93 6.75 -5.86
N THR A 39 -7.69 7.13 -7.11
CA THR A 39 -7.61 6.21 -8.24
C THR A 39 -6.21 6.26 -8.85
N VAL A 40 -5.58 5.10 -9.04
CA VAL A 40 -4.27 4.99 -9.70
C VAL A 40 -4.39 4.12 -10.95
N TYR A 41 -4.05 4.70 -12.09
CA TYR A 41 -4.05 4.03 -13.39
C TYR A 41 -2.64 3.55 -13.72
N PHE A 42 -2.40 2.24 -13.66
CA PHE A 42 -1.16 1.64 -14.14
C PHE A 42 -1.36 1.21 -15.59
N TYR A 43 -0.50 1.66 -16.50
CA TYR A 43 -0.61 1.27 -17.91
C TYR A 43 0.73 0.82 -18.49
N ARG A 44 0.66 -0.15 -19.39
CA ARG A 44 1.82 -0.68 -20.10
C ARG A 44 1.57 -0.64 -21.61
N GLY A 45 2.38 0.16 -22.29
CA GLY A 45 2.36 0.27 -23.75
C GLY A 45 2.96 -0.95 -24.47
N LYS A 46 3.06 -0.86 -25.79
CA LYS A 46 3.76 -1.86 -26.62
C LYS A 46 5.27 -1.65 -26.50
N GLN A 47 6.01 -2.67 -26.05
CA GLN A 47 7.46 -2.74 -26.18
C GLN A 47 7.87 -3.97 -26.99
N PHE A 48 8.74 -3.76 -27.97
CA PHE A 48 9.33 -4.85 -28.75
C PHE A 48 10.27 -5.68 -27.86
N GLY A 49 10.16 -7.00 -27.90
CA GLY A 49 11.05 -7.93 -27.18
C GLY A 49 10.60 -8.39 -25.78
N SER A 50 9.64 -7.72 -25.14
CA SER A 50 9.18 -8.05 -23.77
C SER A 50 7.72 -8.52 -23.70
N ALA A 51 7.11 -8.88 -24.83
CA ALA A 51 5.68 -9.18 -24.92
C ALA A 51 5.24 -10.44 -24.16
N LEU A 52 6.17 -11.36 -23.87
CA LEU A 52 5.88 -12.62 -23.16
C LEU A 52 5.93 -12.47 -21.63
N GLN A 53 6.53 -11.40 -21.11
CA GLN A 53 6.69 -11.18 -19.67
C GLN A 53 5.53 -10.37 -19.13
N ASN A 54 4.92 -10.85 -18.05
CA ASN A 54 3.85 -10.15 -17.32
C ASN A 54 4.30 -9.93 -15.87
N PHE A 55 3.93 -8.78 -15.32
CA PHE A 55 4.39 -8.37 -13.99
C PHE A 55 3.23 -8.34 -13.01
N VAL A 56 3.45 -8.78 -11.78
CA VAL A 56 2.46 -8.70 -10.72
C VAL A 56 2.62 -7.36 -10.02
N LEU A 57 1.62 -6.48 -10.19
CA LEU A 57 1.50 -5.22 -9.46
C LEU A 57 1.16 -5.50 -8.01
N LYS A 58 1.82 -4.77 -7.11
CA LYS A 58 1.60 -4.85 -5.68
C LYS A 58 1.44 -3.46 -5.07
N ALA A 59 0.55 -3.33 -4.09
CA ALA A 59 0.43 -2.18 -3.19
C ALA A 59 0.79 -2.65 -1.78
N ASP A 60 1.77 -1.99 -1.15
CA ASP A 60 2.28 -2.34 0.18
C ASP A 60 2.62 -3.82 0.31
N GLY A 61 3.22 -4.37 -0.75
CA GLY A 61 3.61 -5.78 -0.85
C GLY A 61 2.46 -6.76 -1.14
N LYS A 62 1.20 -6.32 -1.14
CA LYS A 62 0.03 -7.14 -1.48
C LYS A 62 -0.25 -7.11 -2.98
N GLU A 63 -0.48 -8.27 -3.57
CA GLU A 63 -0.84 -8.39 -4.99
C GLU A 63 -2.16 -7.69 -5.29
N ILE A 64 -2.14 -6.85 -6.33
CA ILE A 64 -3.31 -6.16 -6.88
C ILE A 64 -3.80 -6.93 -8.11
N CYS A 65 -2.89 -7.08 -9.08
CA CYS A 65 -3.21 -7.61 -10.40
C CYS A 65 -1.94 -7.92 -11.19
N ARG A 66 -2.03 -8.83 -12.14
CA ARG A 66 -1.01 -9.02 -13.17
C ARG A 66 -1.22 -8.01 -14.31
N LEU A 67 -0.19 -7.22 -14.61
CA LEU A 67 -0.15 -6.27 -15.73
C LEU A 67 0.53 -6.88 -16.96
N SER A 68 -0.26 -7.06 -18.00
CA SER A 68 0.13 -7.62 -19.29
C SER A 68 0.50 -6.53 -20.29
N VAL A 69 1.11 -6.91 -21.41
CA VAL A 69 1.46 -5.96 -22.48
C VAL A 69 0.19 -5.38 -23.13
N LYS A 70 0.21 -4.10 -23.47
CA LYS A 70 -0.93 -3.35 -24.03
C LYS A 70 -2.17 -3.33 -23.13
N ARG A 71 -1.98 -3.40 -21.81
CA ARG A 71 -3.06 -3.38 -20.83
C ARG A 71 -2.93 -2.24 -19.84
N TYR A 72 -4.03 -1.97 -19.15
CA TYR A 72 -4.05 -1.12 -17.96
C TYR A 72 -4.78 -1.80 -16.79
N VAL A 73 -4.44 -1.36 -15.58
CA VAL A 73 -5.03 -1.77 -14.31
C VAL A 73 -5.42 -0.52 -13.54
N ILE A 74 -6.59 -0.54 -12.90
CA ILE A 74 -7.07 0.54 -12.05
C ILE A 74 -7.02 0.06 -10.60
N TYR A 75 -6.25 0.75 -9.77
CA TYR A 75 -6.24 0.57 -8.33
C TYR A 75 -7.05 1.67 -7.65
N LYS A 76 -7.92 1.29 -6.71
CA LYS A 76 -8.61 2.24 -5.82
C LYS A 76 -8.07 2.08 -4.40
N GLY A 77 -7.53 3.15 -3.84
CA GLY A 77 -6.90 3.16 -2.53
C GLY A 77 -7.46 4.25 -1.63
N GLN A 78 -7.41 4.04 -0.32
CA GLN A 78 -7.70 5.09 0.64
C GLN A 78 -6.59 6.17 0.61
N PRO A 79 -6.91 7.42 0.98
CA PRO A 79 -5.89 8.46 1.10
C PRO A 79 -4.76 8.07 2.06
N GLY A 80 -3.54 8.47 1.72
CA GLY A 80 -2.32 8.16 2.46
C GLY A 80 -1.19 7.62 1.58
N LYS A 81 -0.04 7.40 2.20
CA LYS A 81 1.15 6.85 1.55
C LYS A 81 0.97 5.39 1.17
N VAL A 82 1.21 5.06 -0.10
CA VAL A 82 1.19 3.68 -0.62
C VAL A 82 2.46 3.41 -1.42
N ALA A 83 3.09 2.25 -1.17
CA ALA A 83 4.25 1.79 -1.92
C ALA A 83 3.85 0.79 -3.00
N PHE A 84 4.05 1.16 -4.27
CA PHE A 84 3.77 0.32 -5.43
C PHE A 84 5.02 -0.38 -5.95
N SER A 85 4.86 -1.62 -6.41
CA SER A 85 5.94 -2.39 -7.03
C SER A 85 5.40 -3.38 -8.07
N ALA A 86 6.26 -3.86 -8.98
CA ALA A 86 5.89 -4.81 -10.03
C ALA A 86 6.94 -5.91 -10.17
N VAL A 87 6.60 -7.13 -9.74
CA VAL A 87 7.52 -8.28 -9.78
C VAL A 87 7.30 -9.12 -11.02
N GLU A 88 8.39 -9.61 -11.62
CA GLU A 88 8.29 -10.72 -12.56
C GLU A 88 7.99 -12.00 -11.78
N GLY A 89 6.84 -12.64 -12.05
CA GLY A 89 6.60 -14.05 -11.70
C GLY A 89 6.85 -14.53 -10.26
N GLY A 90 6.75 -13.69 -9.23
CA GLY A 90 6.89 -14.11 -7.82
C GLY A 90 8.29 -13.95 -7.20
N LEU A 91 9.26 -13.39 -7.94
CA LEU A 91 10.57 -13.02 -7.38
C LEU A 91 10.47 -11.71 -6.56
N ALA A 92 11.19 -11.62 -5.44
CA ALA A 92 11.17 -10.43 -4.60
C ALA A 92 11.97 -9.27 -5.23
N ILE A 93 11.44 -8.05 -5.18
CA ILE A 93 12.16 -6.85 -5.65
C ILE A 93 13.06 -6.30 -4.54
N PRO A 94 14.31 -5.89 -4.84
CA PRO A 94 15.03 -4.98 -3.97
C PRO A 94 14.25 -3.67 -3.76
N LYS A 95 14.27 -3.10 -2.54
CA LYS A 95 13.47 -1.91 -2.19
C LYS A 95 13.61 -0.69 -3.12
N LYS A 96 14.66 -0.64 -3.95
CA LYS A 96 14.96 0.48 -4.86
C LYS A 96 14.04 0.58 -6.09
N GLU A 97 13.19 -0.42 -6.37
CA GLU A 97 12.28 -0.37 -7.54
C GLU A 97 10.80 -0.18 -7.15
N MET A 98 10.55 0.46 -6.01
CA MET A 98 9.21 0.86 -5.59
C MET A 98 8.90 2.31 -6.00
N LEU A 99 7.65 2.56 -6.37
CA LEU A 99 7.09 3.91 -6.51
C LEU A 99 6.25 4.21 -5.27
N GLU A 100 6.63 5.21 -4.50
CA GLU A 100 5.81 5.69 -3.38
C GLU A 100 4.93 6.86 -3.86
N LEU A 101 3.62 6.76 -3.65
CA LEU A 101 2.68 7.85 -3.90
C LEU A 101 1.97 8.24 -2.60
N GLU A 102 1.77 9.54 -2.40
CA GLU A 102 0.86 10.07 -1.41
C GLU A 102 -0.51 10.25 -2.06
N LEU A 103 -1.46 9.38 -1.73
CA LEU A 103 -2.78 9.37 -2.33
C LEU A 103 -3.68 10.42 -1.65
N GLU A 104 -4.18 11.38 -2.42
CA GLU A 104 -5.15 12.37 -1.95
C GLU A 104 -6.58 11.92 -2.27
N ALA A 105 -7.53 12.27 -1.39
CA ALA A 105 -8.93 11.88 -1.54
C ALA A 105 -9.52 12.32 -2.89
N GLY A 106 -10.16 11.39 -3.59
CA GLY A 106 -10.78 11.61 -4.91
C GLY A 106 -9.81 11.93 -6.05
N LYS A 107 -8.49 11.99 -5.82
CA LYS A 107 -7.50 12.34 -6.85
C LYS A 107 -7.16 11.14 -7.72
N SER A 108 -6.85 11.42 -8.98
CA SER A 108 -6.39 10.43 -9.96
C SER A 108 -4.90 10.58 -10.25
N TYR A 109 -4.19 9.46 -10.26
CA TYR A 109 -2.77 9.35 -10.57
C TYR A 109 -2.57 8.41 -11.76
N TYR A 110 -1.57 8.70 -12.58
CA TYR A 110 -1.31 7.91 -13.79
C TYR A 110 0.14 7.45 -13.78
N VAL A 111 0.35 6.15 -13.90
CA VAL A 111 1.65 5.51 -13.76
C VAL A 111 1.97 4.73 -15.03
N GLN A 112 2.97 5.22 -15.76
CA GLN A 112 3.55 4.49 -16.87
C GLN A 112 4.41 3.34 -16.34
N CYS A 113 4.19 2.15 -16.87
CA CYS A 113 4.94 0.95 -16.55
C CYS A 113 5.77 0.51 -17.77
N ASP A 114 7.05 0.82 -17.77
CA ASP A 114 7.99 0.45 -18.84
C ASP A 114 8.89 -0.70 -18.41
N VAL A 115 8.99 -1.73 -19.23
CA VAL A 115 9.90 -2.86 -18.99
C VAL A 115 11.32 -2.45 -19.38
N LYS A 116 12.27 -2.53 -18.45
CA LYS A 116 13.69 -2.30 -18.68
C LYS A 116 14.43 -3.62 -18.62
N SER A 117 14.99 -4.03 -19.75
CA SER A 117 15.88 -5.18 -19.82
C SER A 117 17.32 -4.72 -19.58
N GLY A 118 17.95 -5.22 -18.53
CA GLY A 118 19.39 -5.12 -18.31
C GLY A 118 20.12 -6.37 -18.80
N LEU A 119 21.45 -6.40 -18.62
CA LEU A 119 22.27 -7.58 -18.94
C LEU A 119 21.96 -8.80 -18.06
N VAL A 120 21.46 -8.57 -16.84
CA VAL A 120 21.28 -9.61 -15.80
C VAL A 120 19.82 -9.76 -15.39
N THR A 121 19.06 -8.66 -15.34
CA THR A 121 17.66 -8.68 -14.87
C THR A 121 16.78 -7.84 -15.76
N THR A 122 15.53 -8.27 -15.89
CA THR A 122 14.44 -7.46 -16.43
C THR A 122 13.60 -6.94 -15.28
N ARG A 123 13.25 -5.66 -15.33
CA ARG A 123 12.48 -4.99 -14.28
C ARG A 123 11.40 -4.08 -14.86
N MET A 124 10.41 -3.75 -14.05
CA MET A 124 9.41 -2.73 -14.39
C MET A 124 9.82 -1.40 -13.77
N GLU A 125 9.96 -0.38 -14.61
CA GLU A 125 10.10 1.01 -14.19
C GLU A 125 8.71 1.65 -14.14
N MET A 126 8.35 2.16 -12.96
CA MET A 126 7.11 2.90 -12.74
C MET A 126 7.40 4.39 -12.71
N THR A 127 6.74 5.17 -13.56
CA THR A 127 6.89 6.63 -13.61
C THR A 127 5.52 7.28 -13.52
N GLU A 128 5.31 8.15 -12.53
CA GLU A 128 4.13 9.00 -12.51
C GLU A 128 4.18 9.99 -13.67
N VAL A 129 3.06 10.10 -14.39
CA VAL A 129 2.91 11.01 -15.53
C VAL A 129 1.65 11.84 -15.38
N THR A 130 1.56 12.91 -16.16
CA THR A 130 0.36 13.73 -16.23
C THR A 130 -0.80 12.99 -16.92
N GLU A 131 -2.03 13.37 -16.57
CA GLU A 131 -3.24 12.85 -17.22
C GLU A 131 -3.21 13.01 -18.75
N SER A 132 -2.72 14.16 -19.25
CA SER A 132 -2.62 14.42 -20.68
C SER A 132 -1.66 13.47 -21.40
N THR A 133 -0.57 13.07 -20.74
CA THR A 133 0.37 12.07 -21.24
C THR A 133 -0.26 10.68 -21.22
N ALA A 134 -0.92 10.34 -20.12
CA ALA A 134 -1.58 9.05 -19.94
C ALA A 134 -2.69 8.83 -20.97
N LYS A 135 -3.59 9.80 -21.15
CA LYS A 135 -4.68 9.74 -22.13
C LYS A 135 -4.18 9.34 -23.52
N LYS A 136 -3.15 10.03 -24.02
CA LYS A 136 -2.54 9.74 -25.34
C LYS A 136 -1.92 8.34 -25.39
N LYS A 137 -1.23 7.92 -24.34
CA LYS A 137 -0.52 6.63 -24.30
C LYS A 137 -1.43 5.44 -23.99
N MET A 138 -2.60 5.69 -23.41
CA MET A 138 -3.61 4.69 -23.10
C MET A 138 -4.60 4.47 -24.26
N GLU A 139 -4.51 5.26 -25.33
CA GLU A 139 -5.30 5.04 -26.54
C GLU A 139 -5.09 3.62 -27.10
N GLY A 140 -6.19 2.88 -27.24
CA GLY A 140 -6.17 1.50 -27.74
C GLY A 140 -5.62 0.46 -26.75
N LEU A 141 -5.38 0.83 -25.48
CA LEU A 141 -5.12 -0.15 -24.42
C LEU A 141 -6.44 -0.71 -23.89
N GLU A 142 -6.40 -1.97 -23.48
CA GLU A 142 -7.55 -2.65 -22.89
C GLU A 142 -7.32 -2.86 -21.39
N ALA A 143 -8.40 -2.97 -20.62
CA ALA A 143 -8.28 -3.37 -19.22
C ALA A 143 -7.65 -4.77 -19.12
N ASP A 144 -6.84 -5.01 -18.10
CA ASP A 144 -6.28 -6.35 -17.86
C ASP A 144 -7.35 -7.33 -17.34
N ASN A 145 -7.06 -8.62 -17.44
CA ASN A 145 -7.99 -9.70 -17.12
C ASN A 145 -8.49 -9.65 -15.68
N CYS A 146 -7.66 -9.18 -14.73
CA CYS A 146 -8.08 -9.00 -13.33
C CYS A 146 -9.23 -7.99 -13.17
N MET A 147 -9.38 -7.05 -14.11
CA MET A 147 -10.43 -6.04 -14.10
C MET A 147 -11.75 -6.57 -14.67
N SER A 148 -11.71 -7.69 -15.41
CA SER A 148 -12.91 -8.33 -15.98
C SER A 148 -13.70 -9.12 -14.95
N LYS A 149 -13.04 -9.55 -13.86
CA LYS A 149 -13.69 -10.14 -12.70
C LYS A 149 -13.97 -9.02 -11.73
N ALA A 150 -15.09 -8.32 -11.93
CA ALA A 150 -15.59 -7.36 -10.96
C ALA A 150 -15.63 -8.02 -9.57
N GLN A 151 -15.01 -7.34 -8.61
CA GLN A 151 -15.39 -7.43 -7.20
C GLN A 151 -16.88 -7.12 -7.04
#